data_AF-A0A183Q5R0-F1
#
_entry.id   AF-A0A183Q5R0-F1
#
_cell.length_a   1.000
_cell.length_b   1.000
_cell.length_c   1.000
_cell.angle_alpha   90.00
_cell.angle_beta   90.00
_cell.angle_gamma   90.00
#
_symmetry.space_group_name_H-M   'P 1'
#
loop_
_entity.id
_entity.type
_entity.pdbx_description
1 polymer ?
#
loop_
_entity_poly.entity_id
_entity_poly.type
_entity_poly.pdbx_seq_one_letter_code
_entity_poly.pdbx_strand_id
1 'polypeptide(L)'
;MPSILTYLSLGTLEAHSNGFRFTSVRGDQVDILYNNIKHAFYQPCDGEMIILLHFHLKNAIMYGKKKHTDIQFYTEVGELTTDLSKTHSRMQDRDDLEAEQREREMREQIKMAFRSFVDRSENLARRYDLEFETPFRELGFHGCPFR
;
A
#
# COMPACT_ATOMS: atom_id res chain seq x y z
N MET A 1 12.18 3.73 7.62
CA MET A 1 10.89 4.34 7.24
C MET A 1 10.59 5.44 8.25
N PRO A 2 10.55 6.73 7.86
CA PRO A 2 10.12 7.79 8.77
C PRO A 2 8.65 7.57 9.16
N SER A 3 8.25 8.08 10.31
CA SER A 3 6.92 7.94 10.92
C SER A 3 5.78 7.99 9.90
N ILE A 4 5.05 6.86 9.78
CA ILE A 4 3.83 6.62 8.98
C ILE A 4 2.64 7.52 9.40
N LEU A 5 2.88 8.52 10.26
CA LEU A 5 1.85 9.41 10.78
C LEU A 5 1.76 10.70 9.97
N THR A 6 1.23 10.56 8.76
CA THR A 6 0.61 11.69 8.06
C THR A 6 -0.82 11.28 7.70
N TYR A 7 -1.76 11.60 8.58
CA TYR A 7 -3.21 11.42 8.42
C TYR A 7 -3.66 10.02 7.99
N LEU A 8 -3.58 9.06 8.91
CA LEU A 8 -4.19 7.74 8.74
C LEU A 8 -5.71 7.88 8.59
N SER A 9 -6.19 7.70 7.37
CA SER A 9 -7.62 7.63 7.07
C SER A 9 -7.89 6.31 6.37
N LEU A 10 -8.75 5.50 6.97
CA LEU A 10 -9.21 4.27 6.34
C LEU A 10 -10.21 4.62 5.24
N GLY A 11 -10.19 3.87 4.14
CA GLY A 11 -11.09 4.09 3.02
C GLY A 11 -10.77 3.22 1.81
N THR A 12 -11.45 3.52 0.71
CA THR A 12 -11.33 2.77 -0.54
C THR A 12 -10.72 3.66 -1.61
N LEU A 13 -9.76 3.11 -2.36
CA LEU A 13 -9.18 3.73 -3.55
C LEU A 13 -9.83 3.14 -4.80
N GLU A 14 -10.39 4.01 -5.66
CA GLU A 14 -11.06 3.64 -6.90
C GLU A 14 -10.36 4.28 -8.09
N ALA A 15 -10.23 3.54 -9.20
CA ALA A 15 -9.68 4.04 -10.45
C ALA A 15 -10.81 4.46 -11.41
N HIS A 16 -10.74 5.68 -11.94
CA HIS A 16 -11.70 6.25 -12.88
C HIS A 16 -11.02 6.64 -14.20
N SER A 17 -11.77 7.13 -15.17
CA SER A 17 -11.23 7.43 -16.51
C SER A 17 -10.16 8.54 -16.55
N ASN A 18 -10.07 9.38 -15.53
CA ASN A 18 -9.17 10.56 -15.49
C ASN A 18 -8.33 10.65 -14.21
N GLY A 19 -8.47 9.72 -13.27
CA GLY A 19 -7.80 9.80 -11.99
C GLY A 19 -8.20 8.69 -11.04
N PHE A 20 -7.61 8.74 -9.85
CA PHE A 20 -8.05 7.95 -8.71
C PHE A 20 -8.94 8.78 -7.78
N ARG A 21 -9.88 8.13 -7.13
CA ARG A 21 -10.65 8.69 -6.03
C ARG A 21 -10.44 7.86 -4.79
N PHE A 22 -9.97 8.49 -3.73
CA PHE A 22 -10.03 7.90 -2.39
C PHE A 22 -11.30 8.39 -1.69
N THR A 23 -12.06 7.46 -1.13
CA THR A 23 -13.20 7.76 -0.26
C THR A 23 -12.94 7.19 1.12
N SER A 24 -12.80 8.08 2.11
CA SER A 24 -12.69 7.73 3.52
C SER A 24 -13.95 7.05 4.03
N VAL A 25 -13.83 6.21 5.06
CA VAL A 25 -14.98 5.66 5.80
C VAL A 25 -15.91 6.73 6.38
N ARG A 26 -15.42 7.97 6.53
CA ARG A 26 -16.22 9.14 6.99
C ARG A 26 -16.90 9.89 5.85
N GLY A 27 -16.71 9.47 4.61
CA GLY A 27 -17.25 10.11 3.40
C GLY A 27 -16.38 11.22 2.80
N ASP A 28 -15.25 11.55 3.42
CA ASP A 28 -14.29 12.51 2.85
C ASP A 28 -13.68 11.94 1.55
N GLN A 29 -13.62 12.74 0.50
CA GLN A 29 -13.10 12.33 -0.80
C GLN A 29 -11.83 13.08 -1.19
N VAL A 30 -10.91 12.38 -1.85
CA VAL A 30 -9.68 12.94 -2.42
C VAL A 30 -9.52 12.44 -3.85
N ASP A 31 -9.46 13.38 -4.79
CA ASP A 31 -9.27 13.09 -6.20
C ASP A 31 -7.81 13.33 -6.61
N ILE A 32 -7.22 12.33 -7.28
CA ILE A 32 -5.85 12.35 -7.78
C ILE A 32 -5.91 12.17 -9.30
N LEU A 33 -5.79 13.26 -10.05
CA LEU A 33 -5.83 13.20 -11.51
C LEU A 33 -4.57 12.55 -12.07
N TYR A 34 -4.74 11.69 -13.09
CA TYR A 34 -3.61 11.00 -13.72
C TYR A 34 -2.57 11.96 -14.31
N ASN A 35 -3.02 13.06 -14.92
CA ASN A 35 -2.12 14.08 -15.47
C ASN A 35 -1.25 14.79 -14.42
N ASN A 36 -1.66 14.77 -13.15
CA ASN A 36 -0.96 15.38 -12.04
C ASN A 36 -0.02 14.40 -11.32
N ILE A 37 -0.02 13.13 -11.67
CA ILE A 37 0.95 12.15 -11.16
C ILE A 37 2.27 12.34 -11.91
N LYS A 38 3.35 12.53 -11.15
CA LYS A 38 4.72 12.61 -11.67
C LYS A 38 5.40 11.25 -11.63
N HIS A 39 5.29 10.54 -10.50
CA HIS A 39 5.75 9.16 -10.34
C HIS A 39 4.70 8.36 -9.58
N ALA A 40 4.48 7.12 -10.01
CA ALA A 40 3.68 6.14 -9.31
C ALA A 40 4.55 4.94 -8.97
N PHE A 41 4.57 4.52 -7.70
CA PHE A 41 5.30 3.35 -7.26
C PHE A 41 4.36 2.29 -6.72
N TYR A 42 4.65 1.05 -7.07
CA TYR A 42 4.05 -0.13 -6.46
C TYR A 42 5.15 -0.90 -5.71
N GLN A 43 5.04 -0.93 -4.38
CA GLN A 43 5.94 -1.70 -3.54
C GLN A 43 5.21 -2.97 -3.07
N PRO A 44 5.61 -4.15 -3.56
CA PRO A 44 5.06 -5.41 -3.10
C PRO A 44 5.49 -5.66 -1.64
N CYS A 45 4.72 -6.49 -0.93
CA CYS A 45 5.02 -6.84 0.45
C CYS A 45 6.13 -7.89 0.59
N ASP A 46 6.92 -8.22 -0.44
CA ASP A 46 7.94 -9.27 -0.35
C ASP A 46 8.97 -8.91 0.72
N GLY A 47 9.00 -9.66 1.83
CA GLY A 47 9.81 -9.38 3.03
C GLY A 47 9.56 -8.02 3.70
N GLU A 48 8.37 -7.45 3.53
CA GLU A 48 7.89 -6.23 4.20
C GLU A 48 6.53 -6.51 4.86
N MET A 49 6.18 -5.75 5.90
CA MET A 49 4.89 -5.89 6.61
C MET A 49 3.73 -5.16 5.92
N ILE A 50 4.01 -4.42 4.84
CA ILE A 50 3.02 -3.64 4.12
C ILE A 50 3.16 -3.83 2.61
N ILE A 51 2.06 -3.70 1.90
CA ILE A 51 2.01 -3.44 0.46
C ILE A 51 1.61 -1.98 0.25
N LEU A 52 2.22 -1.28 -0.71
CA LEU A 52 2.10 0.17 -0.84
C LEU A 52 1.94 0.62 -2.30
N LEU A 53 1.06 1.59 -2.52
CA LEU A 53 1.03 2.46 -3.69
C LEU A 53 1.46 3.87 -3.27
N HIS A 54 2.45 4.44 -3.94
CA HIS A 54 2.90 5.81 -3.70
C HIS A 54 2.73 6.66 -4.94
N PHE A 55 2.10 7.82 -4.80
CA PHE A 55 1.98 8.82 -5.85
C PHE A 55 2.75 10.08 -5.44
N HIS A 56 3.74 10.42 -6.24
CA HIS A 56 4.40 11.72 -6.18
C HIS A 56 3.78 12.63 -7.24
N LEU A 57 3.23 13.77 -6.83
CA LEU A 57 2.46 14.67 -7.69
C LEU A 57 3.31 15.78 -8.29
N LYS A 58 2.96 16.22 -9.49
CA LYS A 58 3.54 17.42 -10.14
C LYS A 58 3.15 18.69 -9.37
N ASN A 59 1.88 18.77 -8.96
CA ASN A 59 1.34 19.87 -8.16
C ASN A 59 0.69 19.30 -6.89
N ALA A 60 1.02 19.89 -5.74
CA ALA A 60 0.43 19.47 -4.47
C ALA A 60 -1.08 19.69 -4.45
N ILE A 61 -1.82 18.72 -3.93
CA ILE A 61 -3.28 18.82 -3.74
C ILE A 61 -3.60 19.10 -2.26
N MET A 62 -4.74 19.70 -2.01
CA MET A 62 -5.21 19.97 -0.64
C MET A 62 -5.93 18.73 -0.08
N TYR A 63 -5.54 18.32 1.13
CA TYR A 63 -6.34 17.40 1.95
C TYR A 63 -6.45 17.96 3.36
N GLY A 64 -7.69 18.11 3.83
CA GLY A 64 -7.97 18.90 5.03
C GLY A 64 -7.42 20.32 4.92
N LYS A 65 -6.46 20.68 5.78
CA LYS A 65 -5.85 22.03 5.84
C LYS A 65 -4.43 22.11 5.27
N LYS A 66 -3.89 21.02 4.73
CA LYS A 66 -2.50 20.94 4.26
C LYS A 66 -2.42 20.57 2.79
N LYS A 67 -1.35 21.03 2.14
CA LYS A 67 -0.97 20.63 0.79
C LYS A 67 -0.08 19.39 0.87
N HIS A 68 -0.36 18.41 0.02
CA HIS A 68 0.36 17.15 -0.06
C HIS A 68 0.83 16.93 -1.50
N THR A 69 2.15 16.78 -1.66
CA THR A 69 2.78 16.38 -2.93
C THR A 69 2.92 14.87 -3.02
N ASP A 70 3.08 14.20 -1.87
CA ASP A 70 3.25 12.76 -1.76
C ASP A 70 2.04 12.14 -1.08
N ILE A 71 1.45 11.13 -1.71
CA ILE A 71 0.27 10.43 -1.24
C ILE A 71 0.53 8.93 -1.28
N GLN A 72 0.22 8.25 -0.18
CA GLN A 72 0.49 6.83 0.02
C GLN A 72 -0.77 6.08 0.41
N PHE A 73 -0.99 4.93 -0.21
CA PHE A 73 -2.04 3.98 0.15
C PHE A 73 -1.38 2.65 0.47
N TYR A 74 -1.56 2.17 1.68
CA TYR A 74 -0.95 0.91 2.10
C TYR A 74 -1.96 -0.01 2.78
N THR A 75 -1.61 -1.29 2.83
CA THR A 75 -2.32 -2.30 3.60
C THR A 75 -1.30 -3.13 4.35
N GLU A 76 -1.57 -3.42 5.62
CA GLU A 76 -0.75 -4.30 6.44
C GLU A 76 -0.96 -5.76 6.03
N VAL A 77 0.15 -6.50 5.94
CA VAL A 77 0.19 -7.87 5.44
C VAL A 77 0.87 -8.75 6.49
N GLY A 78 0.14 -9.03 7.56
CA GLY A 78 0.59 -9.85 8.70
C GLY A 78 0.07 -9.30 10.04
N GLU A 79 0.11 -10.13 11.08
CA GLU A 79 -0.29 -9.76 12.44
C GLU A 79 0.95 -9.59 13.33
N LEU A 80 0.98 -8.57 14.22
CA LEU A 80 2.02 -8.39 15.24
C LEU A 80 1.81 -9.42 16.38
N THR A 81 1.97 -10.71 16.11
CA THR A 81 1.82 -11.74 17.15
C THR A 81 3.13 -11.93 17.92
N THR A 82 3.40 -11.02 18.86
CA THR A 82 4.36 -11.30 19.95
C THR A 82 3.62 -11.90 21.14
N ASP A 83 3.51 -13.22 21.19
CA ASP A 83 3.12 -13.94 22.39
C ASP A 83 4.27 -14.91 22.76
N LEU A 84 5.33 -14.34 23.36
CA LEU A 84 6.60 -15.01 23.73
C LEU A 84 6.47 -15.99 24.93
N SER A 85 5.27 -16.50 25.21
CA SER A 85 5.02 -17.28 26.43
C SER A 85 4.08 -18.45 26.21
N LYS A 86 4.41 -19.44 25.36
CA LYS A 86 3.59 -20.67 25.27
C LYS A 86 4.42 -21.95 25.20
N THR A 87 4.29 -22.74 26.25
CA THR A 87 4.83 -24.09 26.44
C THR A 87 4.19 -25.07 25.44
N HIS A 88 4.99 -25.72 24.60
CA HIS A 88 4.56 -26.65 23.54
C HIS A 88 3.61 -27.75 24.03
N SER A 89 2.39 -27.77 23.49
CA SER A 89 1.44 -28.88 23.55
C SER A 89 1.09 -29.32 22.12
N ARG A 90 0.99 -30.64 21.85
CA ARG A 90 0.73 -31.21 20.51
C ARG A 90 -0.58 -30.78 19.85
N MET A 91 -1.57 -30.30 20.61
CA MET A 91 -2.80 -29.70 20.04
C MET A 91 -2.53 -28.31 19.43
N GLN A 92 -1.50 -27.62 19.92
CA GLN A 92 -1.15 -26.26 19.53
C GLN A 92 -0.35 -26.23 18.23
N ASP A 93 0.50 -27.23 17.98
CA ASP A 93 1.27 -27.35 16.72
C ASP A 93 0.35 -27.43 15.48
N ARG A 94 -0.87 -27.99 15.61
CA ARG A 94 -1.83 -28.07 14.50
C ARG A 94 -2.52 -26.73 14.23
N ASP A 95 -2.94 -26.04 15.29
CA ASP A 95 -3.57 -24.73 15.19
C ASP A 95 -2.57 -23.67 14.69
N ASP A 96 -1.30 -23.78 15.07
CA ASP A 96 -0.21 -22.90 14.62
C ASP A 96 0.06 -23.07 13.11
N LEU A 97 0.09 -24.31 12.60
CA LEU A 97 0.22 -24.59 11.17
C LEU A 97 -0.97 -24.04 10.36
N GLU A 98 -2.19 -24.19 10.86
CA GLU A 98 -3.40 -23.66 10.22
C GLU A 98 -3.42 -22.12 10.22
N ALA A 99 -2.87 -21.48 11.25
CA ALA A 99 -2.72 -20.03 11.32
C ALA A 99 -1.68 -19.52 10.31
N GLU A 100 -0.51 -20.14 10.24
CA GLU A 100 0.56 -19.81 9.29
C GLU A 100 0.06 -19.94 7.83
N GLN A 101 -0.69 -21.01 7.55
CA GLN A 101 -1.26 -21.21 6.22
C GLN A 101 -2.29 -20.11 5.86
N ARG A 102 -3.18 -19.75 6.79
CA ARG A 102 -4.15 -18.66 6.57
C ARG A 102 -3.46 -17.31 6.34
N GLU A 103 -2.40 -17.02 7.09
CA GLU A 103 -1.62 -15.79 6.89
C GLU A 103 -0.99 -15.76 5.50
N ARG A 104 -0.40 -16.88 5.08
CA ARG A 104 0.19 -17.01 3.75
C ARG A 104 -0.85 -16.83 2.64
N GLU A 105 -2.02 -17.45 2.77
CA GLU A 105 -3.11 -17.31 1.81
C GLU A 105 -3.64 -15.88 1.74
N MET A 106 -3.83 -15.22 2.89
CA MET A 106 -4.25 -13.82 2.96
C MET A 106 -3.23 -12.90 2.30
N ARG A 107 -1.93 -13.12 2.53
CA ARG A 107 -0.85 -12.36 1.91
C ARG A 107 -0.85 -12.49 0.40
N GLU A 108 -0.99 -13.70 -0.13
CA GLU A 108 -1.08 -13.93 -1.58
C GLU A 108 -2.34 -13.29 -2.18
N GLN A 109 -3.49 -13.37 -1.50
CA GLN A 109 -4.72 -12.72 -1.95
C GLN A 109 -4.56 -11.19 -2.06
N ILE A 110 -3.98 -10.56 -1.03
CA ILE A 110 -3.71 -9.12 -1.04
C ILE A 110 -2.75 -8.76 -2.17
N LYS A 111 -1.66 -9.52 -2.34
CA LYS A 111 -0.68 -9.31 -3.41
C LYS A 111 -1.33 -9.39 -4.80
N MET A 112 -2.15 -10.41 -5.03
CA MET A 112 -2.89 -10.59 -6.28
C MET A 112 -3.89 -9.45 -6.52
N ALA A 113 -4.62 -9.01 -5.50
CA ALA A 113 -5.57 -7.90 -5.60
C ALA A 113 -4.88 -6.59 -5.98
N PHE A 114 -3.76 -6.26 -5.32
CA PHE A 114 -2.96 -5.06 -5.65
C PHE A 114 -2.37 -5.14 -7.05
N ARG A 115 -1.82 -6.30 -7.45
CA ARG A 115 -1.28 -6.49 -8.80
C ARG A 115 -2.37 -6.27 -9.86
N SER A 116 -3.53 -6.88 -9.66
CA SER A 116 -4.68 -6.71 -10.54
C SER A 116 -5.20 -5.26 -10.58
N PHE A 117 -5.15 -4.55 -9.45
CA PHE A 117 -5.49 -3.12 -9.41
C PHE A 117 -4.51 -2.27 -10.22
N VAL A 118 -3.20 -2.48 -10.04
CA VAL A 118 -2.14 -1.79 -10.79
C VAL A 118 -2.30 -2.03 -12.29
N ASP A 119 -2.34 -3.29 -12.71
CA ASP A 119 -2.44 -3.65 -14.13
C ASP A 119 -3.70 -3.06 -14.78
N ARG A 120 -4.85 -3.05 -14.08
CA ARG A 120 -6.08 -2.42 -14.60
C ARG A 120 -6.01 -0.90 -14.63
N SER A 121 -5.35 -0.29 -13.65
CA SER A 121 -5.20 1.16 -13.56
C SER A 121 -4.31 1.70 -14.69
N GLU A 122 -3.19 1.04 -14.99
CA GLU A 122 -2.32 1.38 -16.13
C GLU A 122 -3.09 1.26 -17.46
N ASN A 123 -3.86 0.19 -17.63
CA ASN A 123 -4.69 0.00 -18.83
C ASN A 123 -5.75 1.10 -18.99
N LEU A 124 -6.43 1.48 -17.90
CA LEU A 124 -7.44 2.55 -17.90
C LEU A 124 -6.79 3.93 -18.16
N ALA A 125 -5.61 4.15 -17.60
CA ALA A 125 -4.88 5.40 -17.67
C ALA A 125 -3.87 5.46 -18.84
N ARG A 126 -3.90 4.51 -19.78
CA ARG A 126 -2.94 4.39 -20.89
C ARG A 126 -2.74 5.68 -21.68
N ARG A 127 -3.80 6.48 -21.85
CA ARG A 127 -3.73 7.79 -22.54
C ARG A 127 -2.96 8.88 -21.77
N TYR A 128 -2.70 8.66 -20.49
CA TYR A 128 -1.96 9.55 -19.60
C TYR A 128 -0.55 9.06 -19.30
N ASP A 129 -0.12 7.96 -19.91
CA ASP A 129 1.22 7.38 -19.72
C ASP A 129 1.52 7.06 -18.25
N LEU A 130 0.50 6.54 -17.54
CA LEU A 130 0.65 6.11 -16.15
C LEU A 130 1.27 4.70 -16.14
N GLU A 131 2.46 4.59 -15.55
CA GLU A 131 3.15 3.34 -15.29
C GLU A 131 3.56 3.29 -13.80
N PHE A 132 3.39 2.13 -13.17
CA PHE A 132 3.83 1.89 -11.80
C PHE A 132 5.23 1.30 -11.77
N GLU A 133 6.17 2.06 -11.20
CA GLU A 133 7.53 1.59 -10.98
C GLU A 133 7.60 0.67 -9.75
N THR A 134 8.28 -0.47 -9.88
CA THR A 134 8.55 -1.37 -8.75
C THR A 134 10.00 -1.19 -8.30
N PRO A 135 10.27 -0.87 -7.02
CA PRO A 135 11.64 -0.64 -6.55
C PRO A 135 12.47 -1.93 -6.56
N PHE A 136 13.73 -1.82 -6.97
CA PHE A 136 14.70 -2.93 -6.99
C PHE A 136 15.27 -3.14 -5.59
N ARG A 137 14.74 -4.11 -4.85
CA ARG A 137 15.19 -4.37 -3.48
C ARG A 137 16.68 -4.70 -3.37
N GLU A 138 17.22 -5.45 -4.32
CA GLU A 138 18.63 -5.87 -4.35
C GLU A 138 19.61 -4.70 -4.46
N LEU A 139 19.15 -3.55 -4.97
CA LEU A 139 19.93 -2.32 -5.09
C LEU A 139 19.68 -1.35 -3.93
N GLY A 140 18.77 -1.69 -3.02
CA GLY A 140 18.43 -0.87 -1.86
C GLY A 140 19.54 -0.85 -0.81
N PHE A 141 19.71 0.29 -0.15
CA PHE A 141 20.64 0.44 0.97
C PHE A 141 19.99 1.21 2.12
N HIS A 142 20.42 0.92 3.34
CA HIS A 142 19.95 1.65 4.52
C HIS A 142 20.59 3.04 4.57
N GLY A 143 19.77 4.06 4.86
CA GLY A 143 20.22 5.45 4.99
C GLY A 143 19.28 6.29 5.87
N CYS A 144 19.72 7.51 6.21
CA CYS A 144 18.94 8.48 6.99
C CYS A 144 18.77 9.80 6.19
N PRO A 145 17.98 9.79 5.10
CA PRO A 145 17.77 10.97 4.25
C PRO A 145 16.85 12.02 4.88
N PHE A 146 16.01 11.63 5.84
CA PHE A 146 15.07 12.50 6.55
C PHE A 146 15.34 12.40 8.05
N ARG A 147 15.54 13.54 8.72
CA ARG A 147 15.80 13.65 10.15
C ARG A 147 14.86 14.65 10.79
#